data_AF-A0AAV3M5G6-F1
#
_entry.id   AF-A0AAV3M5G6-F1
#
_cell.length_a   1.000
_cell.length_b   1.000
_cell.length_c   1.000
_cell.angle_alpha   90.00
_cell.angle_beta   90.00
_cell.angle_gamma   90.00
#
_symmetry.space_group_name_H-M   'P 1'
#
loop_
_entity.id
_entity.type
_entity.pdbx_description
1 polymer ?
#
loop_
_entity_poly.entity_id
_entity_poly.type
_entity_poly.pdbx_seq_one_letter_code
_entity_poly.pdbx_strand_id
1 'polypeptide(L)'
;MKNKHYREGYLRLTKREAVKAHKILTLSRKPELMYEYLASKGDRYAVLANSVVKGDSFSGKFALNYLEEIMIEKVIVVSREKFEEIRFDMAFFIHIHFKIDLRMVLPRYMEI
;
A
#
# COMPACT_ATOMS: atom_id res chain seq x y z
N MET A 1 -10.79 27.57 13.49
CA MET A 1 -10.04 26.46 12.83
C MET A 1 -10.62 25.13 13.31
N LYS A 2 -11.17 24.30 12.41
CA LYS A 2 -11.69 22.98 12.81
C LYS A 2 -10.52 22.05 13.11
N ASN A 3 -10.32 21.69 14.38
CA ASN A 3 -9.41 20.62 14.79
C ASN A 3 -9.91 19.31 14.18
N LYS A 4 -9.32 18.90 13.04
CA LYS A 4 -9.48 17.54 12.55
C LYS A 4 -8.79 16.64 13.57
N HIS A 5 -9.57 15.91 14.37
CA HIS A 5 -9.05 14.81 15.16
C HIS A 5 -8.46 13.76 14.20
N TYR A 6 -7.14 13.77 14.04
CA TYR A 6 -6.44 12.72 13.32
C TYR A 6 -6.51 11.47 14.19
N ARG A 7 -6.99 10.35 13.62
CA ARG A 7 -7.00 9.06 14.32
C ARG A 7 -5.57 8.71 14.75
N GLU A 8 -5.40 8.21 15.97
CA GLU A 8 -4.10 7.77 16.46
C GLU A 8 -3.47 6.78 15.47
N GLY A 9 -2.23 7.04 15.05
CA GLY A 9 -1.52 6.24 14.04
C GLY A 9 -1.53 6.79 12.61
N TYR A 10 -2.20 7.92 12.35
CA TYR A 10 -2.02 8.63 11.07
C TYR A 10 -0.63 9.30 11.03
N LEU A 11 0.30 8.73 10.26
CA LEU A 11 1.55 9.42 9.95
C LEU A 11 1.26 10.60 9.04
N ARG A 12 1.65 11.81 9.46
CA ARG A 12 1.58 13.01 8.60
C ARG A 12 2.83 13.08 7.73
N LEU A 13 2.79 12.42 6.58
CA LEU A 13 3.86 12.51 5.58
C LEU A 13 4.01 13.93 5.06
N THR A 14 5.25 14.39 4.90
CA THR A 14 5.51 15.58 4.08
C THR A 14 5.20 15.29 2.61
N LYS A 15 5.00 16.34 1.80
CA LYS A 15 4.83 16.20 0.34
C LYS A 15 5.98 15.43 -0.31
N ARG A 16 7.21 15.66 0.15
CA ARG A 16 8.40 14.96 -0.37
C ARG A 16 8.39 13.48 -0.03
N GLU A 17 7.97 13.11 1.17
CA GLU A 17 7.90 11.71 1.60
C GLU A 17 6.76 10.96 0.90
N ALA A 18 5.60 11.59 0.74
CA ALA A 18 4.49 11.04 -0.03
C ALA A 18 4.90 10.76 -1.50
N VAL A 19 5.54 11.74 -2.16
CA VAL A 19 6.06 11.57 -3.53
C VAL A 19 7.13 10.47 -3.59
N LYS A 20 8.01 10.38 -2.58
CA LYS A 20 9.05 9.35 -2.56
C LYS A 20 8.46 7.95 -2.39
N ALA A 21 7.52 7.76 -1.46
CA ALA A 21 6.82 6.49 -1.29
C ALA A 21 6.08 6.07 -2.58
N HIS A 22 5.40 7.02 -3.24
CA HIS A 22 4.73 6.76 -4.52
C HIS A 22 5.72 6.32 -5.61
N LYS A 23 6.85 7.02 -5.74
CA LYS A 23 7.91 6.64 -6.69
C LYS A 23 8.50 5.26 -6.41
N ILE A 24 8.72 4.93 -5.13
CA ILE A 24 9.19 3.59 -4.75
C ILE A 24 8.20 2.54 -5.26
N LEU A 25 6.91 2.71 -4.98
CA LEU A 25 5.89 1.77 -5.43
C LEU A 25 5.85 1.65 -6.95
N THR A 26 5.71 2.76 -7.68
CA THR A 26 5.46 2.72 -9.13
C THR A 26 6.69 2.31 -9.94
N LEU A 27 7.90 2.71 -9.52
CA LEU A 27 9.13 2.38 -10.25
C LEU A 27 9.62 0.96 -9.95
N SER A 28 9.51 0.50 -8.70
CA SER A 28 9.99 -0.83 -8.34
C SER A 28 8.96 -1.93 -8.60
N ARG A 29 7.66 -1.57 -8.66
CA ARG A 29 6.52 -2.50 -8.60
C ARG A 29 6.57 -3.46 -7.41
N LYS A 30 7.25 -3.06 -6.34
CA LYS A 30 7.48 -3.83 -5.11
C LYS A 30 6.87 -3.09 -3.91
N PRO A 31 5.62 -3.43 -3.54
CA PRO A 31 4.95 -2.81 -2.39
C PRO A 31 5.74 -2.89 -1.09
N GLU A 32 6.52 -3.95 -0.89
CA GLU A 32 7.34 -4.16 0.30
C GLU A 32 8.33 -3.02 0.53
N LEU A 33 8.95 -2.51 -0.54
CA LEU A 33 9.92 -1.41 -0.45
C LEU A 33 9.22 -0.09 -0.07
N MET A 34 8.01 0.12 -0.57
CA MET A 34 7.22 1.30 -0.19
C MET A 34 6.85 1.22 1.30
N TYR A 35 6.36 0.07 1.76
CA TYR A 35 5.97 -0.09 3.16
C TYR A 35 7.16 -0.04 4.12
N GLU A 36 8.33 -0.58 3.75
CA GLU A 36 9.58 -0.41 4.52
C GLU A 36 9.96 1.05 4.66
N TYR A 37 9.89 1.82 3.55
CA TYR A 37 10.13 3.25 3.60
C TYR A 37 9.13 3.98 4.50
N LEU A 38 7.85 3.69 4.40
CA LEU A 38 6.83 4.31 5.26
C LEU A 38 7.01 3.94 6.74
N ALA A 39 7.33 2.68 7.03
CA ALA A 39 7.66 2.24 8.38
C ALA A 39 8.87 2.99 8.95
N SER A 40 9.91 3.22 8.13
CA SER A 40 11.08 4.04 8.51
C SER A 40 10.73 5.49 8.87
N LYS A 41 9.55 5.97 8.46
CA LYS A 41 9.01 7.29 8.80
C LYS A 41 8.06 7.28 9.99
N GLY A 42 7.86 6.13 10.64
CA GLY A 42 6.97 5.99 11.79
C GLY A 42 5.54 5.57 11.44
N ASP A 43 5.29 5.12 10.20
CA ASP A 43 3.97 4.62 9.81
C ASP A 43 3.74 3.21 10.39
N ARG A 44 3.05 3.16 11.53
CA ARG A 44 2.74 1.88 12.21
C ARG A 44 1.87 0.95 11.36
N TYR A 45 1.02 1.50 10.50
CA TYR A 45 0.19 0.70 9.60
C TYR A 45 0.98 0.13 8.43
N ALA A 46 2.09 0.77 8.05
CA ALA A 46 2.97 0.22 7.02
C ALA A 46 3.59 -1.11 7.47
N VAL A 47 3.92 -1.28 8.74
CA VAL A 47 4.42 -2.55 9.29
C VAL A 47 3.39 -3.66 9.10
N LEU A 48 2.14 -3.41 9.50
CA LEU A 48 1.05 -4.39 9.37
C LEU A 48 0.76 -4.74 7.91
N ALA A 49 0.68 -3.73 7.04
CA ALA A 49 0.44 -3.93 5.61
C ALA A 49 1.61 -4.69 4.94
N ASN A 50 2.86 -4.39 5.33
CA ASN A 50 4.02 -5.08 4.79
C ASN A 50 4.03 -6.57 5.14
N SER A 51 3.62 -6.91 6.37
CA SER A 51 3.51 -8.31 6.78
C SER A 51 2.46 -9.08 5.99
N VAL A 52 1.40 -8.42 5.49
CA VAL A 52 0.45 -9.03 4.54
C VAL A 52 1.08 -9.22 3.17
N VAL A 53 1.80 -8.21 2.65
CA VAL A 53 2.52 -8.32 1.37
C VAL A 53 3.52 -9.47 1.38
N LYS A 54 4.31 -9.57 2.46
CA LYS A 54 5.38 -10.57 2.63
C LYS A 54 4.87 -11.96 3.01
N GLY A 55 3.72 -12.05 3.68
CA GLY A 55 3.23 -13.33 4.22
C GLY A 55 4.11 -13.89 5.35
N ASP A 56 4.85 -13.04 6.04
CA ASP A 56 5.82 -13.45 7.07
C ASP A 56 5.22 -13.55 8.48
N SER A 57 4.02 -13.00 8.68
CA SER A 57 3.28 -13.02 9.95
C SER A 57 2.09 -13.98 9.90
N PHE A 58 1.53 -14.32 11.07
CA PHE A 58 0.29 -15.10 11.14
C PHE A 58 -0.85 -14.45 10.37
N SER A 59 -1.09 -13.15 10.57
CA SER A 59 -2.14 -12.40 9.85
C SER A 59 -1.85 -12.28 8.36
N GLY A 60 -0.59 -12.17 7.97
CA GLY A 60 -0.18 -12.15 6.57
C GLY A 60 -0.45 -13.47 5.88
N LYS A 61 -0.01 -14.59 6.47
CA LYS A 61 -0.28 -15.94 5.95
C LYS A 61 -1.78 -16.21 5.87
N PHE A 62 -2.52 -15.86 6.92
CA PHE A 62 -3.98 -16.01 6.94
C PHE A 62 -4.65 -15.24 5.78
N ALA A 63 -4.27 -13.97 5.57
CA ALA A 63 -4.83 -13.16 4.49
C ALA A 63 -4.50 -13.71 3.09
N LEU A 64 -3.29 -14.22 2.88
CA LEU A 64 -2.87 -14.81 1.61
C LEU A 64 -3.57 -16.15 1.35
N ASN A 65 -3.69 -17.00 2.38
CA ASN A 65 -4.42 -18.27 2.28
C ASN A 65 -5.90 -18.04 1.98
N TYR A 66 -6.55 -17.09 2.65
CA TYR A 66 -7.95 -16.75 2.38
C TYR A 66 -8.16 -16.23 0.94
N LEU A 67 -7.20 -15.45 0.41
CA LEU A 67 -7.24 -15.01 -0.97
C LEU A 67 -7.11 -16.19 -1.95
N GLU A 68 -6.22 -17.14 -1.65
CA GLU A 68 -6.05 -18.38 -2.42
C GLU A 68 -7.32 -19.25 -2.39
N GLU A 69 -7.94 -19.42 -1.21
CA GLU A 69 -9.20 -20.15 -1.06
C GLU A 69 -10.32 -19.54 -1.93
N ILE A 70 -10.52 -18.22 -1.88
CA ILE A 70 -11.51 -17.53 -2.73
C ILE A 70 -11.22 -17.74 -4.22
N MET A 71 -9.94 -17.73 -4.61
CA MET A 71 -9.55 -17.93 -6.01
C MET A 71 -9.88 -19.34 -6.48
N ILE A 72 -9.62 -20.35 -5.64
CA ILE A 72 -9.98 -21.75 -5.89
C ILE A 72 -11.50 -21.89 -6.01
N GLU A 73 -12.26 -21.34 -5.07
CA GLU A 73 -13.74 -21.38 -5.08
C GLU A 73 -14.33 -20.77 -6.37
N LYS A 74 -13.69 -19.71 -6.88
CA LYS A 74 -14.13 -19.02 -8.11
C LYS A 74 -13.55 -19.62 -9.39
N VAL A 75 -12.82 -20.74 -9.31
CA VAL A 75 -12.15 -21.41 -10.45
C VAL A 75 -11.22 -20.44 -11.20
N ILE A 76 -10.59 -19.51 -10.47
CA ILE A 76 -9.64 -18.57 -11.04
C ILE A 76 -8.24 -19.18 -10.90
N VAL A 77 -7.66 -19.61 -12.02
CA VAL A 77 -6.25 -20.00 -12.06
C VAL A 77 -5.41 -18.73 -12.06
N VAL A 78 -4.91 -18.35 -10.90
CA VAL A 78 -4.07 -17.17 -10.74
C VAL A 78 -2.61 -17.60 -10.81
N SER A 79 -1.91 -17.19 -11.87
CA SER A 79 -0.46 -17.35 -11.92
C SER A 79 0.19 -16.55 -10.79
N ARG A 80 1.39 -16.95 -10.37
CA ARG A 80 2.16 -16.17 -9.38
C ARG A 80 2.31 -14.71 -9.80
N GLU A 81 2.48 -14.44 -11.09
CA GLU A 81 2.54 -13.08 -11.64
C GLU A 81 1.25 -12.31 -11.41
N LYS A 82 0.09 -12.93 -11.64
CA LYS A 82 -1.21 -12.30 -11.39
C LYS A 82 -1.44 -12.03 -9.91
N PHE A 83 -0.90 -12.89 -9.04
CA PHE A 83 -0.91 -12.66 -7.60
C PHE A 83 -0.07 -11.43 -7.22
N GLU A 84 1.12 -11.24 -7.82
CA GLU A 84 1.91 -10.02 -7.64
C GLU A 84 1.20 -8.76 -8.15
N GLU A 85 0.50 -8.85 -9.28
CA GLU A 85 -0.32 -7.73 -9.78
C GLU A 85 -1.40 -7.33 -8.79
N ILE A 86 -2.12 -8.30 -8.23
CA ILE A 86 -3.16 -8.04 -7.23
C ILE A 86 -2.55 -7.37 -5.99
N ARG A 87 -1.39 -7.85 -5.52
CA ARG A 87 -0.67 -7.22 -4.39
C ARG A 87 -0.27 -5.78 -4.69
N PHE A 88 0.22 -5.53 -5.90
CA PHE A 88 0.55 -4.19 -6.36
C PHE A 88 -0.68 -3.28 -6.40
N ASP A 89 -1.77 -3.75 -6.99
CA ASP A 89 -3.02 -2.98 -7.14
C ASP A 89 -3.63 -2.63 -5.79
N MET A 90 -3.65 -3.58 -4.85
CA MET A 90 -4.09 -3.31 -3.47
C MET A 90 -3.22 -2.24 -2.80
N ALA A 91 -1.90 -2.36 -2.90
CA ALA A 91 -0.98 -1.39 -2.31
C ALA A 91 -1.14 0.00 -2.93
N PHE A 92 -1.30 0.07 -4.25
CA PHE A 92 -1.52 1.31 -5.00
C PHE A 92 -2.83 1.99 -4.61
N PHE A 93 -3.92 1.22 -4.55
CA PHE A 93 -5.22 1.71 -4.13
C PHE A 93 -5.18 2.28 -2.71
N ILE A 94 -4.62 1.53 -1.76
CA ILE A 94 -4.51 1.97 -0.36
C ILE A 94 -3.63 3.22 -0.23
N HIS A 95 -2.50 3.22 -0.93
CA HIS A 95 -1.55 4.32 -0.90
C HIS A 95 -2.17 5.63 -1.40
N ILE A 96 -2.89 5.59 -2.52
CA ILE A 96 -3.53 6.76 -3.12
C ILE A 96 -4.74 7.24 -2.31
N HIS A 97 -5.62 6.34 -1.87
CA HIS A 97 -6.90 6.74 -1.29
C HIS A 97 -6.81 7.08 0.19
N PHE A 98 -5.90 6.45 0.93
CA PHE A 98 -5.85 6.58 2.39
C PHE A 98 -4.62 7.33 2.90
N LYS A 99 -3.47 7.26 2.21
CA LYS A 99 -2.21 7.82 2.75
C LYS A 99 -1.74 9.10 2.09
N ILE A 100 -2.29 9.45 0.92
CA ILE A 100 -1.87 10.62 0.16
C ILE A 100 -3.09 11.49 -0.16
N ASP A 101 -2.99 12.79 0.13
CA ASP A 101 -3.86 13.76 -0.54
C ASP A 101 -3.42 13.83 -2.00
N LEU A 102 -4.29 13.42 -2.92
CA LEU A 102 -4.03 13.40 -4.36
C LEU A 102 -3.42 14.72 -4.88
N ARG A 103 -3.75 15.88 -4.27
CA ARG A 103 -3.17 17.19 -4.60
C ARG A 103 -1.67 17.30 -4.30
N MET A 104 -1.12 16.43 -3.46
CA MET A 104 0.30 16.37 -3.11
C MET A 104 1.14 15.65 -4.16
N VAL A 105 0.53 14.76 -4.96
CA VAL A 105 1.20 13.95 -5.98
C VAL A 105 0.80 14.30 -7.42
N LEU A 106 -0.36 14.94 -7.62
CA LEU A 106 -0.87 15.37 -8.93
C LEU A 106 -0.43 16.76 -9.48
N PRO A 107 0.48 17.58 -8.90
CA PRO A 107 0.78 18.89 -9.51
C PRO A 107 1.52 18.83 -10.86
N ARG A 108 1.59 17.66 -11.52
CA ARG A 108 2.22 17.48 -12.84
C ARG A 108 1.32 16.80 -13.89
N TYR A 109 0.05 16.55 -13.58
CA TYR A 109 -0.89 15.86 -14.49
C TYR A 109 -2.15 16.67 -14.83
N MET A 110 -2.19 17.97 -14.48
CA MET A 110 -3.29 18.88 -14.87
C MET A 110 -2.83 20.05 -15.76
N GLU A 111 -1.65 19.93 -16.39
CA GLU A 111 -1.24 20.79 -17.51
C GLU A 111 -1.23 19.95 -18.79
N ILE A 112 -2.42 19.55 -19.25
CA ILE A 112 -2.74 19.22 -20.64
C ILE A 112 -4.14 19.76 -20.91
#